data_AF-A0A965UCU3-F1
#
_entry.id   AF-A0A965UCU3-F1
#
_cell.length_a   1.000
_cell.length_b   1.000
_cell.length_c   1.000
_cell.angle_alpha   90.00
_cell.angle_beta   90.00
_cell.angle_gamma   90.00
#
_symmetry.space_group_name_H-M   'P 1'
#
loop_
_entity.id
_entity.type
_entity.pdbx_description
1 polymer ?
#
loop_
_entity_poly.entity_id
_entity_poly.type
_entity_poly.pdbx_seq_one_letter_code
_entity_poly.pdbx_strand_id
1 'polypeptide(L)'
;LAVKQGDPEGKNGVVGAFCRTYDIHRAMDELLPGIYEPVDTMPGRYTYLGGSTTGGAVLYDNSKFLYSHHSTDPCSGRLVNAFDLVRLHRFGDKDDDAQQGTPTNRLPSYTAMCELAVGLPDVSALMSQERYAEALKDFDGIGTDNLDDPANWMCLLAKNEQTGAIKGTIDNVRIILEHDPLLKGKFALNEFAGRGEVLGTLPWDGRDKRRLWDDNDNNGLYWYLEKVYRISGNGKVDAALSLHSNAHSFNEVQDYLKGLRGKWDGTQRLDTLFIDYLGAKDTAYNRAITRKAFTAAVARAMTPGCKYDNMVILAGPQGIGKSTLLDKMSRGWFNDSIRTFEGKEASELLQGVWMVEVSELDAFRRTDVARIKQFL
;
A
#
# COMPACT_ATOMS: atom_id res chain seq x y z
N LEU A 1 17.61 10.37 49.36
CA LEU A 1 16.72 9.33 48.80
C LEU A 1 17.02 9.27 47.30
N ALA A 2 17.70 8.22 46.83
CA ALA A 2 17.98 8.05 45.42
C ALA A 2 16.64 7.96 44.67
N VAL A 3 16.46 8.77 43.63
CA VAL A 3 15.29 8.69 42.76
C VAL A 3 15.31 7.30 42.13
N LYS A 4 14.31 6.46 42.45
CA LYS A 4 14.16 5.12 41.88
C LYS A 4 14.05 5.26 40.35
N GLN A 5 14.94 4.61 39.60
CA GLN A 5 14.83 4.60 38.13
C GLN A 5 13.49 3.98 37.72
N GLY A 6 12.85 4.57 36.70
CA GLY A 6 11.62 4.03 36.12
C GLY A 6 11.87 2.72 35.36
N ASP A 7 10.82 1.92 35.21
CA ASP A 7 10.87 0.62 34.50
C ASP A 7 11.39 0.80 33.06
N PRO A 8 12.52 0.16 32.68
CA PRO A 8 13.09 0.32 31.34
C PRO A 8 12.17 -0.26 30.25
N GLU A 9 11.41 -1.30 30.55
CA GLU A 9 10.46 -1.92 29.63
C GLU A 9 9.20 -1.06 29.41
N GLY A 10 8.91 -0.13 30.32
CA GLY A 10 7.80 0.83 30.19
C GLY A 10 8.13 2.05 29.34
N LYS A 11 9.38 2.18 28.86
CA LYS A 11 9.79 3.31 28.02
C LYS A 11 9.23 3.16 26.60
N ASN A 12 8.99 4.30 25.96
CA ASN A 12 8.65 4.36 24.54
C ASN A 12 9.91 4.41 23.66
N GLY A 13 9.75 4.05 22.38
CA GLY A 13 10.83 4.14 21.39
C GLY A 13 11.92 3.06 21.57
N VAL A 14 13.10 3.32 20.97
CA VAL A 14 14.19 2.35 20.81
C VAL A 14 14.65 1.75 22.14
N VAL A 15 14.82 2.58 23.18
CA VAL A 15 15.30 2.10 24.50
C VAL A 15 14.31 1.09 25.11
N GLY A 16 13.01 1.40 25.05
CA GLY A 16 11.99 0.53 25.60
C GLY A 16 11.85 -0.76 24.81
N ALA A 17 11.80 -0.66 23.48
CA ALA A 17 11.74 -1.83 22.61
C ALA A 17 12.96 -2.74 22.78
N PHE A 18 14.16 -2.15 22.90
CA PHE A 18 15.38 -2.89 23.20
C PHE A 18 15.27 -3.61 24.54
N CYS A 19 14.86 -2.92 25.63
CA CYS A 19 14.75 -3.53 26.95
C CYS A 19 13.61 -4.56 27.06
N ARG A 20 12.58 -4.50 26.22
CA ARG A 20 11.55 -5.55 26.10
C ARG A 20 12.03 -6.77 25.32
N THR A 21 13.03 -6.60 24.45
CA THR A 21 13.60 -7.67 23.61
C THR A 21 14.82 -8.34 24.25
N TYR A 22 15.62 -7.55 24.97
CA TYR A 22 16.85 -7.94 25.65
C TYR A 22 16.76 -7.59 27.13
N ASP A 23 16.71 -8.61 27.97
CA ASP A 23 17.06 -8.46 29.38
C ASP A 23 18.59 -8.38 29.55
N ILE A 24 19.06 -8.19 30.79
CA ILE A 24 20.49 -8.10 31.07
C ILE A 24 21.22 -9.40 30.67
N HIS A 25 20.62 -10.58 30.89
CA HIS A 25 21.24 -11.86 30.57
C HIS A 25 21.50 -12.01 29.08
N ARG A 26 20.46 -11.86 28.27
CA ARG A 26 20.55 -11.96 26.82
C ARG A 26 21.48 -10.92 26.23
N ALA A 27 21.48 -9.70 26.77
CA ALA A 27 22.42 -8.65 26.36
C ALA A 27 23.88 -9.03 26.66
N MET A 28 24.16 -9.63 27.82
CA MET A 28 25.50 -10.14 28.15
C MET A 28 25.91 -11.28 27.20
N ASP A 29 25.01 -12.23 26.95
CA ASP A 29 25.32 -13.42 26.16
C ASP A 29 25.50 -13.12 24.67
N GLU A 30 24.60 -12.33 24.07
CA GLU A 30 24.59 -12.09 22.62
C GLU A 30 25.38 -10.84 22.19
N LEU A 31 25.36 -9.79 23.01
CA LEU A 31 25.90 -8.48 22.62
C LEU A 31 27.20 -8.10 23.33
N LEU A 32 27.51 -8.74 24.46
CA LEU A 32 28.75 -8.55 25.24
C LEU A 32 29.43 -9.89 25.62
N PRO A 33 29.60 -10.84 24.68
CA PRO A 33 30.11 -12.15 25.01
C PRO A 33 31.51 -12.08 25.63
N GLY A 34 31.69 -12.77 26.76
CA GLY A 34 32.99 -12.85 27.46
C GLY A 34 33.36 -11.61 28.28
N ILE A 35 32.41 -10.69 28.53
CA ILE A 35 32.64 -9.53 29.41
C ILE A 35 32.30 -9.85 30.88
N TYR A 36 31.27 -10.67 31.10
CA TYR A 36 30.82 -11.08 32.42
C TYR A 36 30.76 -12.60 32.53
N GLU A 37 31.12 -13.13 33.70
CA GLU A 37 30.97 -14.54 34.04
C GLU A 37 30.08 -14.70 35.28
N PRO A 38 29.08 -15.61 35.27
CA PRO A 38 28.26 -15.85 36.44
C PRO A 38 29.10 -16.39 37.60
N VAL A 39 28.75 -15.99 38.82
CA VAL A 39 29.34 -16.59 40.03
C VAL A 39 28.52 -17.82 40.38
N ASP A 40 29.09 -19.01 40.19
CA ASP A 40 28.43 -20.31 40.40
C ASP A 40 27.69 -20.44 41.74
N THR A 41 28.23 -19.81 42.79
CA THR A 41 27.72 -19.91 44.16
C THR A 41 26.67 -18.84 44.50
N MET A 42 26.46 -17.83 43.65
CA MET A 42 25.58 -16.68 43.93
C MET A 42 24.77 -16.31 42.69
N PRO A 43 23.55 -16.86 42.53
CA PRO A 43 22.64 -16.50 41.45
C PRO A 43 22.38 -14.98 41.39
N GLY A 44 22.38 -14.42 40.18
CA GLY A 44 22.22 -12.98 39.95
C GLY A 44 23.49 -12.15 40.21
N ARG A 45 24.63 -12.79 40.45
CA ARG A 45 25.92 -12.12 40.62
C ARG A 45 26.91 -12.53 39.54
N TYR A 46 27.63 -11.54 39.02
CA TYR A 46 28.54 -11.67 37.89
C TYR A 46 29.90 -11.06 38.20
N THR A 47 30.93 -11.65 37.64
CA THR A 47 32.30 -11.14 37.66
C THR A 47 32.57 -10.42 36.34
N TYR A 48 32.99 -9.15 36.41
CA TYR A 48 33.51 -8.45 35.24
C TYR A 48 34.91 -8.97 34.93
N LEU A 49 35.09 -9.57 33.76
CA LEU A 49 36.32 -10.28 33.38
C LEU A 49 37.49 -9.34 33.03
N GLY A 50 37.21 -8.06 32.75
CA GLY A 50 38.24 -7.02 32.63
C GLY A 50 38.73 -6.47 33.98
N GLY A 51 38.23 -7.02 35.09
CA GLY A 51 38.54 -6.61 36.46
C GLY A 51 39.48 -7.56 37.19
N SER A 52 39.85 -7.19 38.42
CA SER A 52 40.68 -8.01 39.32
C SER A 52 39.89 -8.63 40.48
N THR A 53 38.62 -8.24 40.67
CA THR A 53 37.78 -8.71 41.78
C THR A 53 36.56 -9.49 41.28
N THR A 54 36.19 -10.53 42.03
CA THR A 54 35.12 -11.49 41.68
C THR A 54 33.75 -11.04 42.21
N GLY A 55 32.69 -11.24 41.42
CA GLY A 55 31.31 -11.00 41.83
C GLY A 55 30.93 -9.52 42.03
N GLY A 56 31.61 -8.60 41.34
CA GLY A 56 31.37 -7.16 41.49
C GLY A 56 30.04 -6.65 40.89
N ALA A 57 29.46 -7.36 39.93
CA ALA A 57 28.22 -6.98 39.26
C ALA A 57 27.02 -7.75 39.81
N VAL A 58 25.93 -7.04 40.12
CA VAL A 58 24.74 -7.60 40.76
C VAL A 58 23.50 -7.22 39.95
N LEU A 59 22.63 -8.20 39.72
CA LEU A 59 21.33 -8.01 39.05
C LEU A 59 20.25 -7.58 40.04
N TYR A 60 19.37 -6.69 39.59
CA TYR A 60 18.25 -6.16 40.36
C TYR A 60 16.94 -6.21 39.57
N ASP A 61 15.83 -6.15 40.32
CA ASP A 61 14.46 -6.07 39.81
C ASP A 61 14.17 -7.07 38.68
N ASN A 62 14.40 -8.36 38.95
CA ASN A 62 14.22 -9.47 38.00
C ASN A 62 15.04 -9.29 36.71
N SER A 63 16.33 -8.99 36.87
CA SER A 63 17.28 -8.86 35.75
C SER A 63 17.01 -7.70 34.79
N LYS A 64 16.18 -6.73 35.21
CA LYS A 64 15.95 -5.47 34.47
C LYS A 64 17.13 -4.51 34.58
N PHE A 65 17.90 -4.62 35.66
CA PHE A 65 19.04 -3.75 35.92
C PHE A 65 20.27 -4.53 36.38
N LEU A 66 21.43 -3.94 36.10
CA LEU A 66 22.73 -4.33 36.63
C LEU A 66 23.36 -3.14 37.36
N TYR A 67 24.01 -3.41 38.48
CA TYR A 67 24.87 -2.45 39.17
C TYR A 67 26.23 -3.10 39.39
N SER A 68 27.30 -2.39 39.02
CA SER A 68 28.67 -2.86 39.24
C SER A 68 29.35 -2.08 40.35
N HIS A 69 29.91 -2.81 41.32
CA HIS A 69 30.79 -2.29 42.36
C HIS A 69 32.28 -2.34 41.97
N HIS A 70 32.61 -2.89 40.80
CA HIS A 70 33.99 -3.03 40.35
C HIS A 70 34.48 -1.71 39.76
N SER A 71 35.53 -1.11 40.34
CA SER A 71 35.99 0.24 39.98
C SER A 71 36.35 0.42 38.49
N THR A 72 36.88 -0.61 37.84
CA THR A 72 37.27 -0.58 36.42
C THR A 72 36.19 -1.03 35.43
N ASP A 73 35.00 -1.40 35.90
CA ASP A 73 33.88 -1.74 35.02
C ASP A 73 33.32 -0.45 34.39
N PRO A 74 33.09 -0.38 33.07
CA PRO A 74 32.39 0.75 32.43
C PRO A 74 31.04 1.13 33.08
N CYS A 75 30.36 0.17 33.71
CA CYS A 75 29.11 0.37 34.44
C CYS A 75 29.30 0.67 35.94
N SER A 76 30.54 0.83 36.41
CA SER A 76 30.87 1.05 37.81
C SER A 76 30.10 2.22 38.42
N GLY A 77 29.50 1.97 39.58
CA GLY A 77 28.78 2.98 40.35
C GLY A 77 27.44 3.40 39.75
N ARG A 78 26.97 2.75 38.67
CA ARG A 78 25.77 3.13 37.92
C ARG A 78 24.78 1.96 37.89
N LEU A 79 23.50 2.26 38.11
CA LEU A 79 22.41 1.32 37.84
C LEU A 79 22.05 1.45 36.35
N VAL A 80 22.28 0.38 35.59
CA VAL A 80 22.12 0.33 34.14
C VAL A 80 21.07 -0.70 33.75
N ASN A 81 20.22 -0.36 32.79
CA ASN A 81 19.37 -1.33 32.09
C ASN A 81 20.16 -1.99 30.95
N ALA A 82 19.56 -2.96 30.25
CA ALA A 82 20.22 -3.65 29.14
C ALA A 82 20.75 -2.73 28.04
N PHE A 83 19.99 -1.67 27.68
CA PHE A 83 20.44 -0.70 26.68
C PHE A 83 21.68 0.07 27.13
N ASP A 84 21.67 0.59 28.37
CA ASP A 84 22.80 1.33 28.94
C ASP A 84 24.01 0.45 29.21
N LEU A 85 23.80 -0.83 29.58
CA LEU A 85 24.85 -1.83 29.73
C LEU A 85 25.63 -1.98 28.41
N VAL A 86 24.93 -2.31 27.32
CA VAL A 86 25.58 -2.47 26.00
C VAL A 86 26.18 -1.17 25.51
N ARG A 87 25.51 -0.02 25.71
CA ARG A 87 26.00 1.30 25.33
C ARG A 87 27.36 1.60 25.95
N LEU A 88 27.47 1.47 27.28
CA LEU A 88 28.69 1.84 28.00
C LEU A 88 29.86 0.93 27.64
N HIS A 89 29.62 -0.36 27.47
CA HIS A 89 30.67 -1.32 27.11
C HIS A 89 31.13 -1.21 25.65
N ARG A 90 30.21 -1.01 24.70
CA ARG A 90 30.56 -1.02 23.27
C ARG A 90 30.91 0.35 22.69
N PHE A 91 30.36 1.42 23.28
CA PHE A 91 30.41 2.75 22.69
C PHE A 91 30.76 3.85 23.69
N GLY A 92 31.06 3.52 24.95
CA GLY A 92 31.33 4.50 26.00
C GLY A 92 32.53 5.40 25.72
N ASP A 93 33.53 4.87 25.01
CA ASP A 93 34.71 5.58 24.52
C ASP A 93 34.37 6.74 23.57
N LYS A 94 33.24 6.67 22.86
CA LYS A 94 32.78 7.76 21.97
C LYS A 94 32.37 9.02 22.72
N ASP A 95 32.22 8.97 24.04
CA ASP A 95 31.82 10.10 24.86
C ASP A 95 33.02 10.85 25.46
N ASP A 96 34.27 10.44 25.21
CA ASP A 96 35.48 11.01 25.81
C ASP A 96 35.64 12.53 25.55
N ASP A 97 35.27 12.98 24.34
CA ASP A 97 35.31 14.39 23.94
C ASP A 97 33.99 15.15 24.21
N ALA A 98 32.98 14.50 24.79
CA ALA A 98 31.69 15.12 25.05
C ALA A 98 31.77 16.16 26.18
N GLN A 99 31.07 17.29 26.01
CA GLN A 99 31.05 18.34 27.04
C GLN A 99 30.45 17.79 28.35
N GLN A 100 31.06 18.16 29.47
CA GLN A 100 30.57 17.77 30.79
C GLN A 100 29.14 18.29 31.00
N GLY A 101 28.24 17.39 31.43
CA GLY A 101 26.82 17.70 31.60
C GLY A 101 25.96 17.53 30.34
N THR A 102 26.52 17.05 29.22
CA THR A 102 25.73 16.68 28.04
C THR A 102 24.67 15.63 28.43
N PRO A 103 23.38 15.88 28.12
CA PRO A 103 22.32 14.90 28.37
C PRO A 103 22.60 13.57 27.68
N THR A 104 22.32 12.46 28.35
CA THR A 104 22.65 11.11 27.86
C THR A 104 22.09 10.82 26.47
N ASN A 105 20.88 11.28 26.17
CA ASN A 105 20.24 11.09 24.86
C ASN A 105 20.85 11.95 23.72
N ARG A 106 21.87 12.76 24.00
CA ARG A 106 22.63 13.56 23.04
C ARG A 106 24.09 13.12 22.92
N LEU A 107 24.49 12.10 23.67
CA LEU A 107 25.86 11.59 23.64
C LEU A 107 26.11 10.76 22.36
N PRO A 108 27.32 10.82 21.76
CA PRO A 108 27.68 9.98 20.62
C PRO A 108 27.49 8.48 20.87
N SER A 109 27.77 7.99 22.10
CA SER A 109 27.53 6.60 22.47
C SER A 109 26.05 6.22 22.41
N TYR A 110 25.15 7.15 22.76
CA TYR A 110 23.72 6.93 22.73
C TYR A 110 23.21 6.80 21.30
N THR A 111 23.69 7.68 20.41
CA THR A 111 23.40 7.58 18.97
C THR A 111 23.85 6.25 18.39
N ALA A 112 25.09 5.83 18.68
CA ALA A 112 25.62 4.55 18.20
C ALA A 112 24.85 3.34 18.76
N MET A 113 24.41 3.41 20.02
CA MET A 113 23.59 2.35 20.61
C MET A 113 22.20 2.28 19.98
N CYS A 114 21.58 3.42 19.69
CA CYS A 114 20.32 3.46 18.95
C CYS A 114 20.45 2.82 17.57
N GLU A 115 21.53 3.12 16.83
CA GLU A 115 21.82 2.53 15.52
C GLU A 115 21.99 1.00 15.59
N LEU A 116 22.72 0.51 16.60
CA LEU A 116 22.83 -0.93 16.87
C LEU A 116 21.44 -1.53 17.14
N ALA A 117 20.69 -0.95 18.07
CA ALA A 117 19.39 -1.47 18.50
C ALA A 117 18.37 -1.53 17.36
N VAL A 118 18.29 -0.49 16.52
CA VAL A 118 17.39 -0.46 15.35
C VAL A 118 17.79 -1.48 14.28
N GLY A 119 19.09 -1.78 14.17
CA GLY A 119 19.62 -2.80 13.27
C GLY A 119 19.38 -4.25 13.70
N LEU A 120 19.00 -4.50 14.96
CA LEU A 120 18.68 -5.84 15.45
C LEU A 120 17.30 -6.29 14.95
N PRO A 121 17.17 -7.45 14.28
CA PRO A 121 15.91 -7.91 13.69
C PRO A 121 14.74 -7.94 14.68
N ASP A 122 14.95 -8.52 15.87
CA ASP A 122 13.91 -8.69 16.89
C ASP A 122 13.39 -7.34 17.42
N VAL A 123 14.29 -6.39 17.68
CA VAL A 123 13.94 -5.05 18.16
C VAL A 123 13.19 -4.28 17.07
N SER A 124 13.68 -4.35 15.84
CA SER A 124 13.07 -3.70 14.67
C SER A 124 11.67 -4.24 14.37
N ALA A 125 11.48 -5.56 14.51
CA ALA A 125 10.19 -6.24 14.34
C ALA A 125 9.21 -5.84 15.45
N LEU A 126 9.64 -5.87 16.71
CA LEU A 126 8.81 -5.45 17.85
C LEU A 126 8.35 -4.00 17.71
N MET A 127 9.27 -3.09 17.37
CA MET A 127 8.95 -1.67 17.15
C MET A 127 7.91 -1.45 16.03
N SER A 128 8.02 -2.23 14.95
CA SER A 128 7.07 -2.20 13.84
C SER A 128 5.70 -2.73 14.26
N GLN A 129 5.67 -3.86 14.97
CA GLN A 129 4.43 -4.50 15.43
C GLN A 129 3.67 -3.62 16.44
N GLU A 130 4.37 -3.08 17.45
CA GLU A 130 3.76 -2.21 18.46
C GLU A 130 3.14 -0.96 17.82
N ARG A 131 3.83 -0.36 16.86
CA ARG A 131 3.34 0.83 16.13
C ARG A 131 2.08 0.52 15.33
N TYR A 132 2.08 -0.60 14.59
CA TYR A 132 0.93 -1.01 13.79
C TYR A 132 -0.28 -1.35 14.68
N ALA A 133 -0.06 -2.09 15.76
CA ALA A 133 -1.10 -2.46 16.72
C ALA A 133 -1.69 -1.25 17.45
N GLU A 134 -0.89 -0.25 17.79
CA GLU A 134 -1.38 1.02 18.36
C GLU A 134 -2.26 1.76 17.36
N ALA A 135 -1.82 1.87 16.10
CA ALA A 135 -2.55 2.60 15.08
C ALA A 135 -3.87 1.92 14.69
N LEU A 136 -3.93 0.59 14.63
CA LEU A 136 -5.16 -0.15 14.31
C LEU A 136 -6.30 0.10 15.31
N LYS A 137 -5.99 0.44 16.57
CA LYS A 137 -7.04 0.77 17.57
C LYS A 137 -7.88 1.98 17.17
N ASP A 138 -7.32 2.88 16.37
CA ASP A 138 -8.02 4.08 15.90
C ASP A 138 -8.93 3.80 14.68
N PHE A 139 -8.86 2.61 14.08
CA PHE A 139 -9.59 2.21 12.86
C PHE A 139 -10.61 1.07 13.10
N ASP A 140 -11.18 1.00 14.31
CA ASP A 140 -12.07 -0.08 14.74
C ASP A 140 -13.28 -0.29 13.79
N GLY A 141 -13.55 -1.53 13.38
CA GLY A 141 -14.69 -1.91 12.52
C GLY A 141 -14.38 -2.45 11.12
N ILE A 142 -13.10 -2.62 10.73
CA ILE A 142 -12.69 -3.22 9.45
C ILE A 142 -12.14 -4.62 9.71
N GLY A 143 -12.72 -5.64 9.04
CA GLY A 143 -12.36 -7.04 9.22
C GLY A 143 -10.85 -7.29 9.11
N THR A 144 -10.26 -7.79 10.19
CA THR A 144 -8.82 -8.05 10.34
C THR A 144 -8.42 -9.46 9.89
N ASP A 145 -9.23 -10.10 9.04
CA ASP A 145 -9.11 -11.51 8.64
C ASP A 145 -7.84 -11.83 7.82
N ASN A 146 -7.00 -10.84 7.49
CA ASN A 146 -5.78 -10.98 6.66
C ASN A 146 -4.46 -10.78 7.44
N LEU A 147 -4.42 -11.08 8.74
CA LEU A 147 -3.24 -10.90 9.62
C LEU A 147 -2.35 -12.15 9.76
N ASP A 148 -2.29 -13.03 8.76
CA ASP A 148 -1.50 -14.27 8.88
C ASP A 148 0.03 -14.05 8.89
N ASP A 149 0.55 -12.88 8.45
CA ASP A 149 1.95 -12.47 8.68
C ASP A 149 2.17 -10.95 8.45
N PRO A 150 1.65 -10.06 9.32
CA PRO A 150 1.79 -8.60 9.15
C PRO A 150 3.20 -8.08 9.45
N ALA A 151 4.07 -8.87 10.10
CA ALA A 151 5.34 -8.39 10.63
C ALA A 151 6.52 -8.58 9.66
N ASN A 152 6.45 -9.56 8.75
CA ASN A 152 7.58 -9.89 7.89
C ASN A 152 7.81 -8.84 6.78
N TRP A 153 6.76 -8.37 6.10
CA TRP A 153 6.92 -7.40 5.00
C TRP A 153 7.42 -6.03 5.47
N MET A 154 7.19 -5.65 6.73
CA MET A 154 7.67 -4.39 7.29
C MET A 154 9.20 -4.33 7.41
N CYS A 155 9.91 -5.45 7.31
CA CYS A 155 11.37 -5.47 7.23
C CYS A 155 11.90 -4.88 5.91
N LEU A 156 11.07 -4.86 4.85
CA LEU A 156 11.40 -4.27 3.56
C LEU A 156 11.45 -2.74 3.59
N LEU A 157 10.82 -2.12 4.61
CA LEU A 157 10.74 -0.68 4.72
C LEU A 157 12.08 -0.08 5.14
N ALA A 158 12.55 0.92 4.40
CA ALA A 158 13.70 1.69 4.77
C ALA A 158 13.41 2.52 6.03
N LYS A 159 14.25 2.38 7.07
CA LYS A 159 14.09 3.07 8.36
C LYS A 159 15.20 4.11 8.58
N ASN A 160 14.93 5.09 9.45
CA ASN A 160 15.96 5.94 10.02
C ASN A 160 16.80 5.09 10.99
N GLU A 161 18.11 5.13 10.83
CA GLU A 161 19.05 4.26 11.56
C GLU A 161 19.03 4.53 13.07
N GLN A 162 18.78 5.77 13.50
CA GLN A 162 18.79 6.14 14.91
C GLN A 162 17.42 5.98 15.58
N THR A 163 16.34 6.28 14.89
CA THR A 163 15.01 6.32 15.50
C THR A 163 14.15 5.09 15.19
N GLY A 164 14.53 4.29 14.18
CA GLY A 164 13.66 3.23 13.65
C GLY A 164 12.37 3.77 13.01
N ALA A 165 12.28 5.08 12.77
CA ALA A 165 11.14 5.67 12.08
C ALA A 165 11.16 5.25 10.60
N ILE A 166 10.01 4.91 10.04
CA ILE A 166 9.91 4.56 8.62
C ILE A 166 10.16 5.82 7.80
N LYS A 167 11.03 5.75 6.79
CA LYS A 167 11.33 6.89 5.93
C LYS A 167 10.14 7.19 5.02
N GLY A 168 9.75 8.45 4.88
CA GLY A 168 8.74 8.88 3.91
C GLY A 168 9.32 8.95 2.50
N THR A 169 9.60 7.81 1.88
CA THR A 169 10.08 7.67 0.49
C THR A 169 8.97 7.14 -0.40
N ILE A 170 9.05 7.40 -1.72
CA ILE A 170 8.13 6.82 -2.71
C ILE A 170 8.14 5.29 -2.64
N ASP A 171 9.33 4.71 -2.48
CA ASP A 171 9.53 3.26 -2.39
C ASP A 171 8.82 2.65 -1.18
N ASN A 172 8.98 3.24 0.02
CA ASN A 172 8.29 2.75 1.21
C ASN A 172 6.77 2.86 1.09
N VAL A 173 6.26 3.96 0.51
CA VAL A 173 4.81 4.09 0.28
C VAL A 173 4.34 3.01 -0.69
N ARG A 174 5.10 2.71 -1.75
CA ARG A 174 4.76 1.63 -2.69
C ARG A 174 4.77 0.25 -2.02
N ILE A 175 5.77 -0.04 -1.18
CA ILE A 175 5.81 -1.28 -0.39
C ILE A 175 4.56 -1.39 0.50
N ILE A 176 4.17 -0.30 1.15
CA ILE A 176 2.95 -0.26 1.98
C ILE A 176 1.71 -0.55 1.13
N LEU A 177 1.53 0.10 -0.03
CA LEU A 177 0.39 -0.16 -0.93
C LEU A 177 0.35 -1.62 -1.43
N GLU A 178 1.50 -2.27 -1.57
CA GLU A 178 1.62 -3.64 -2.08
C GLU A 178 1.38 -4.72 -1.00
N HIS A 179 1.66 -4.41 0.26
CA HIS A 179 1.74 -5.41 1.32
C HIS A 179 0.85 -5.16 2.54
N ASP A 180 0.44 -3.91 2.81
CA ASP A 180 -0.44 -3.62 3.93
C ASP A 180 -1.79 -4.34 3.73
N PRO A 181 -2.22 -5.21 4.65
CA PRO A 181 -3.46 -5.97 4.52
C PRO A 181 -4.71 -5.11 4.30
N LEU A 182 -4.71 -3.85 4.74
CA LEU A 182 -5.84 -2.93 4.58
C LEU A 182 -5.83 -2.16 3.25
N LEU A 183 -4.71 -2.17 2.52
CA LEU A 183 -4.52 -1.41 1.29
C LEU A 183 -4.23 -2.28 0.06
N LYS A 184 -3.63 -3.46 0.28
CA LYS A 184 -3.20 -4.38 -0.78
C LYS A 184 -4.37 -4.77 -1.68
N GLY A 185 -4.16 -4.59 -2.98
CA GLY A 185 -5.15 -4.95 -4.01
C GLY A 185 -6.39 -4.07 -4.00
N LYS A 186 -6.38 -2.93 -3.32
CA LYS A 186 -7.52 -2.01 -3.25
C LYS A 186 -7.48 -0.90 -4.29
N PHE A 187 -6.34 -0.68 -4.95
CA PHE A 187 -6.15 0.44 -5.89
C PHE A 187 -5.71 -0.07 -7.26
N ALA A 188 -6.34 0.45 -8.31
CA ALA A 188 -6.03 0.07 -9.68
C ALA A 188 -6.38 1.17 -10.67
N LEU A 189 -5.71 1.20 -11.82
CA LEU A 189 -6.07 2.06 -12.95
C LEU A 189 -6.97 1.29 -13.92
N ASN A 190 -8.20 1.76 -14.11
CA ASN A 190 -9.03 1.28 -15.22
C ASN A 190 -8.60 2.01 -16.50
N GLU A 191 -7.85 1.33 -17.37
CA GLU A 191 -7.32 1.88 -18.62
C GLU A 191 -8.42 2.24 -19.62
N PHE A 192 -9.55 1.53 -19.56
CA PHE A 192 -10.68 1.77 -20.43
C PHE A 192 -11.41 3.07 -20.08
N ALA A 193 -11.58 3.34 -18.79
CA ALA A 193 -12.16 4.60 -18.30
C ALA A 193 -11.11 5.72 -18.15
N GLY A 194 -9.82 5.39 -18.11
CA GLY A 194 -8.72 6.31 -17.86
C GLY A 194 -8.72 6.89 -16.43
N ARG A 195 -9.24 6.14 -15.45
CA ARG A 195 -9.42 6.64 -14.07
C ARG A 195 -8.97 5.61 -13.04
N GLY A 196 -8.44 6.12 -11.92
CA GLY A 196 -8.15 5.32 -10.73
C GLY A 196 -9.43 4.85 -10.06
N GLU A 197 -9.39 3.64 -9.53
CA GLU A 197 -10.52 3.01 -8.87
C GLU A 197 -10.11 2.36 -7.55
N VAL A 198 -11.09 2.32 -6.64
CA VAL A 198 -11.05 1.59 -5.38
C VAL A 198 -11.80 0.28 -5.57
N LEU A 199 -11.18 -0.84 -5.20
CA LEU A 199 -11.69 -2.19 -5.44
C LEU A 199 -12.33 -2.86 -4.21
N GLY A 200 -12.45 -2.16 -3.08
CA GLY A 200 -13.13 -2.65 -1.89
C GLY A 200 -12.98 -1.71 -0.70
N THR A 201 -13.22 -2.23 0.50
CA THR A 201 -13.13 -1.45 1.76
C THR A 201 -11.74 -0.85 1.99
N LEU A 202 -11.72 0.36 2.56
CA LEU A 202 -10.52 1.10 2.95
C LEU A 202 -10.60 1.53 4.42
N PRO A 203 -9.46 1.82 5.08
CA PRO A 203 -9.41 2.29 6.48
C PRO A 203 -10.33 3.48 6.79
N TRP A 204 -10.54 4.37 5.82
CA TRP A 204 -11.35 5.58 5.95
C TRP A 204 -12.72 5.48 5.27
N ASP A 205 -13.04 4.34 4.63
CA ASP A 205 -14.31 4.13 3.94
C ASP A 205 -14.76 2.66 3.98
N GLY A 206 -15.82 2.43 4.76
CA GLY A 206 -16.42 1.11 4.98
C GLY A 206 -17.16 0.51 3.78
N ARG A 207 -17.33 1.25 2.67
CA ARG A 207 -18.07 0.77 1.50
C ARG A 207 -17.31 -0.37 0.80
N ASP A 208 -17.78 -1.60 0.97
CA ASP A 208 -17.25 -2.76 0.25
C ASP A 208 -17.83 -2.86 -1.18
N LYS A 209 -17.41 -1.92 -2.02
CA LYS A 209 -17.76 -1.94 -3.44
C LYS A 209 -16.68 -1.29 -4.29
N ARG A 210 -16.59 -1.78 -5.52
CA ARG A 210 -15.83 -1.11 -6.57
C ARG A 210 -16.42 0.28 -6.86
N ARG A 211 -15.58 1.30 -6.87
CA ARG A 211 -15.98 2.68 -7.16
C ARG A 211 -14.83 3.52 -7.69
N LEU A 212 -15.16 4.66 -8.28
CA LEU A 212 -14.16 5.66 -8.64
C LEU A 212 -13.42 6.16 -7.40
N TRP A 213 -12.12 6.38 -7.57
CA TRP A 213 -11.31 7.14 -6.63
C TRP A 213 -11.77 8.60 -6.60
N ASP A 214 -11.85 9.19 -5.40
CA ASP A 214 -12.24 10.58 -5.20
C ASP A 214 -11.26 11.35 -4.30
N ASP A 215 -11.51 12.65 -4.11
CA ASP A 215 -10.63 13.51 -3.29
C ASP A 215 -10.63 13.12 -1.81
N ASN A 216 -11.70 12.48 -1.31
CA ASN A 216 -11.73 11.99 0.05
C ASN A 216 -10.78 10.81 0.23
N ASP A 217 -10.57 10.00 -0.81
CA ASP A 217 -9.58 8.92 -0.78
C ASP A 217 -8.15 9.42 -0.71
N ASN A 218 -7.82 10.51 -1.41
CA ASN A 218 -6.51 11.15 -1.27
C ASN A 218 -6.26 11.55 0.19
N ASN A 219 -7.21 12.27 0.79
CA ASN A 219 -7.10 12.72 2.18
C ASN A 219 -7.07 11.55 3.17
N GLY A 220 -7.89 10.52 2.92
CA GLY A 220 -7.92 9.30 3.70
C GLY A 220 -6.58 8.56 3.69
N LEU A 221 -5.97 8.40 2.51
CA LEU A 221 -4.66 7.78 2.36
C LEU A 221 -3.56 8.58 3.06
N TYR A 222 -3.55 9.90 2.93
CA TYR A 222 -2.59 10.76 3.64
C TYR A 222 -2.72 10.61 5.14
N TRP A 223 -3.95 10.69 5.64
CA TRP A 223 -4.25 10.54 7.06
C TRP A 223 -3.83 9.17 7.58
N TYR A 224 -4.13 8.10 6.85
CA TYR A 224 -3.74 6.73 7.19
C TYR A 224 -2.22 6.58 7.27
N LEU A 225 -1.49 7.03 6.24
CA LEU A 225 -0.03 6.95 6.21
C LEU A 225 0.63 7.81 7.30
N GLU A 226 0.06 8.97 7.63
CA GLU A 226 0.52 9.82 8.72
C GLU A 226 0.31 9.14 10.07
N LYS A 227 -0.87 8.56 10.30
CA LYS A 227 -1.22 7.94 11.58
C LYS A 227 -0.48 6.63 11.83
N VAL A 228 -0.53 5.71 10.86
CA VAL A 228 0.02 4.36 11.02
C VAL A 228 1.53 4.34 10.82
N TYR A 229 2.01 5.01 9.77
CA TYR A 229 3.40 4.89 9.34
C TYR A 229 4.27 6.10 9.69
N ARG A 230 3.67 7.20 10.20
CA ARG A 230 4.34 8.50 10.43
C ARG A 230 4.98 9.06 9.15
N ILE A 231 4.41 8.70 8.00
CA ILE A 231 4.84 9.21 6.71
C ILE A 231 4.00 10.45 6.38
N SER A 232 4.68 11.57 6.19
CA SER A 232 4.08 12.81 5.71
C SER A 232 4.70 13.22 4.37
N GLY A 233 4.00 14.06 3.61
CA GLY A 233 4.46 14.60 2.33
C GLY A 233 3.67 14.05 1.14
N ASN A 234 2.55 14.70 0.87
CA ASN A 234 1.52 14.28 -0.10
C ASN A 234 2.10 13.99 -1.48
N GLY A 235 3.00 14.82 -2.01
CA GLY A 235 3.56 14.61 -3.34
C GLY A 235 4.32 13.29 -3.53
N LYS A 236 4.92 12.72 -2.47
CA LYS A 236 5.54 11.38 -2.54
C LYS A 236 4.50 10.27 -2.51
N VAL A 237 3.42 10.48 -1.76
CA VAL A 237 2.29 9.55 -1.70
C VAL A 237 1.57 9.52 -3.04
N ASP A 238 1.30 10.68 -3.64
CA ASP A 238 0.71 10.81 -4.98
C ASP A 238 1.54 10.08 -6.04
N ALA A 239 2.85 10.30 -6.04
CA ALA A 239 3.75 9.65 -6.98
C ALA A 239 3.74 8.13 -6.80
N ALA A 240 3.76 7.64 -5.56
CA ALA A 240 3.70 6.20 -5.27
C ALA A 240 2.36 5.59 -5.66
N LEU A 241 1.24 6.25 -5.36
CA LEU A 241 -0.11 5.81 -5.71
C LEU A 241 -0.30 5.74 -7.23
N SER A 242 0.20 6.75 -7.96
CA SER A 242 0.16 6.78 -9.42
C SER A 242 0.94 5.61 -10.03
N LEU A 243 2.17 5.37 -9.57
CA LEU A 243 2.99 4.24 -10.01
C LEU A 243 2.35 2.89 -9.67
N HIS A 244 1.81 2.75 -8.46
CA HIS A 244 1.14 1.52 -8.02
C HIS A 244 -0.12 1.25 -8.85
N SER A 245 -0.98 2.25 -9.03
CA SER A 245 -2.23 2.11 -9.79
C SER A 245 -1.96 1.77 -11.26
N ASN A 246 -0.91 2.35 -11.85
CA ASN A 246 -0.49 2.03 -13.22
C ASN A 246 0.07 0.61 -13.34
N ALA A 247 0.83 0.14 -12.36
CA ALA A 247 1.34 -1.23 -12.34
C ALA A 247 0.22 -2.29 -12.16
N HIS A 248 -0.86 -1.91 -11.49
CA HIS A 248 -2.06 -2.72 -11.31
C HIS A 248 -3.20 -2.29 -12.24
N SER A 249 -2.87 -1.87 -13.45
CA SER A 249 -3.88 -1.45 -14.43
C SER A 249 -4.65 -2.64 -15.00
N PHE A 250 -5.89 -2.38 -15.41
CA PHE A 250 -6.74 -3.37 -16.07
C PHE A 250 -7.64 -2.69 -17.09
N ASN A 251 -8.25 -3.48 -17.97
CA ASN A 251 -9.15 -2.99 -19.00
C ASN A 251 -10.42 -3.82 -18.99
N GLU A 252 -11.51 -3.24 -18.47
CA GLU A 252 -12.76 -3.96 -18.25
C GLU A 252 -13.32 -4.68 -19.47
N VAL A 253 -13.32 -4.00 -20.62
CA VAL A 253 -13.87 -4.56 -21.86
C VAL A 253 -12.99 -5.72 -22.33
N GLN A 254 -11.66 -5.55 -22.29
CA GLN A 254 -10.76 -6.63 -22.65
C GLN A 254 -10.88 -7.82 -21.71
N ASP A 255 -10.99 -7.59 -20.40
CA ASP A 255 -11.08 -8.66 -19.41
C ASP A 255 -12.41 -9.40 -19.52
N TYR A 256 -13.51 -8.68 -19.77
CA TYR A 256 -14.79 -9.27 -20.15
C TYR A 256 -14.64 -10.17 -21.39
N LEU A 257 -14.07 -9.64 -22.49
CA LEU A 257 -13.91 -10.37 -23.75
C LEU A 257 -12.99 -11.61 -23.60
N LYS A 258 -11.88 -11.49 -22.87
CA LYS A 258 -11.00 -12.61 -22.53
C LYS A 258 -11.76 -13.66 -21.71
N GLY A 259 -12.59 -13.23 -20.75
CA GLY A 259 -13.43 -14.08 -19.93
C GLY A 259 -14.57 -14.81 -20.66
N LEU A 260 -14.85 -14.45 -21.92
CA LEU A 260 -15.78 -15.19 -22.78
C LEU A 260 -15.14 -16.37 -23.52
N ARG A 261 -13.80 -16.44 -23.58
CA ARG A 261 -13.11 -17.54 -24.27
C ARG A 261 -13.53 -18.88 -23.65
N GLY A 262 -13.91 -19.84 -24.51
CA GLY A 262 -14.36 -21.17 -24.09
C GLY A 262 -15.82 -21.25 -23.61
N LYS A 263 -16.57 -20.14 -23.54
CA LYS A 263 -17.99 -20.12 -23.13
C LYS A 263 -18.97 -20.19 -24.30
N TRP A 264 -18.48 -20.14 -25.54
CA TRP A 264 -19.35 -20.15 -26.72
C TRP A 264 -19.99 -21.54 -26.92
N ASP A 265 -21.29 -21.56 -27.17
CA ASP A 265 -22.11 -22.77 -27.31
C ASP A 265 -22.16 -23.31 -28.76
N GLY A 266 -21.32 -22.78 -29.66
CA GLY A 266 -21.25 -23.21 -31.05
C GLY A 266 -22.34 -22.65 -31.97
N THR A 267 -23.35 -21.94 -31.45
CA THR A 267 -24.46 -21.44 -32.27
C THR A 267 -24.14 -20.05 -32.83
N GLN A 268 -24.26 -19.89 -34.16
CA GLN A 268 -23.91 -18.68 -34.90
C GLN A 268 -25.05 -17.65 -34.89
N ARG A 269 -25.21 -16.93 -33.78
CA ARG A 269 -26.31 -15.94 -33.60
C ARG A 269 -25.97 -14.53 -34.10
N LEU A 270 -24.69 -14.22 -34.29
CA LEU A 270 -24.27 -12.84 -34.54
C LEU A 270 -24.85 -12.27 -35.84
N ASP A 271 -24.88 -13.08 -36.90
CA ASP A 271 -25.35 -12.66 -38.22
C ASP A 271 -26.84 -12.28 -38.24
N THR A 272 -27.65 -12.91 -37.39
CA THR A 272 -29.11 -12.70 -37.37
C THR A 272 -29.55 -11.72 -36.29
N LEU A 273 -28.65 -11.16 -35.47
CA LEU A 273 -29.02 -10.31 -34.34
C LEU A 273 -29.99 -9.17 -34.71
N PHE A 274 -29.69 -8.38 -35.73
CA PHE A 274 -30.60 -7.29 -36.15
C PHE A 274 -31.87 -7.79 -36.86
N ILE A 275 -31.85 -9.00 -37.43
CA ILE A 275 -33.02 -9.63 -38.04
C ILE A 275 -33.98 -10.07 -36.93
N ASP A 276 -33.47 -10.87 -36.00
CA ASP A 276 -34.25 -11.51 -34.94
C ASP A 276 -34.80 -10.50 -33.93
N TYR A 277 -34.02 -9.48 -33.57
CA TYR A 277 -34.40 -8.52 -32.51
C TYR A 277 -34.97 -7.19 -33.02
N LEU A 278 -34.66 -6.76 -34.25
CA LEU A 278 -35.12 -5.46 -34.78
C LEU A 278 -36.01 -5.60 -36.04
N GLY A 279 -36.25 -6.83 -36.52
CA GLY A 279 -37.09 -7.08 -37.69
C GLY A 279 -36.45 -6.65 -39.02
N ALA A 280 -35.12 -6.54 -39.09
CA ALA A 280 -34.43 -6.27 -40.34
C ALA A 280 -34.68 -7.40 -41.35
N LYS A 281 -34.74 -7.08 -42.65
CA LYS A 281 -34.89 -8.10 -43.70
C LYS A 281 -33.71 -9.08 -43.67
N ASP A 282 -33.99 -10.37 -43.76
CA ASP A 282 -32.94 -11.38 -43.90
C ASP A 282 -32.28 -11.28 -45.28
N THR A 283 -31.12 -10.65 -45.32
CA THR A 283 -30.33 -10.45 -46.54
C THR A 283 -28.85 -10.67 -46.22
N ALA A 284 -28.08 -11.09 -47.23
CA ALA A 284 -26.63 -11.24 -47.09
C ALA A 284 -25.96 -9.95 -46.61
N TYR A 285 -26.47 -8.78 -47.04
CA TYR A 285 -26.01 -7.48 -46.59
C TYR A 285 -26.26 -7.27 -45.09
N ASN A 286 -27.50 -7.44 -44.62
CA ASN A 286 -27.83 -7.23 -43.20
C ASN A 286 -27.06 -8.18 -42.27
N ARG A 287 -26.87 -9.44 -42.68
CA ARG A 287 -26.01 -10.39 -41.96
C ARG A 287 -24.57 -9.91 -41.87
N ALA A 288 -24.00 -9.46 -42.99
CA ALA A 288 -22.62 -9.00 -43.06
C ALA A 288 -22.37 -7.72 -42.26
N ILE A 289 -23.26 -6.71 -42.30
CA ILE A 289 -23.08 -5.49 -41.52
C ILE A 289 -23.17 -5.76 -40.02
N THR A 290 -24.09 -6.64 -39.59
CA THR A 290 -24.25 -7.03 -38.19
C THR A 290 -22.97 -7.65 -37.69
N ARG A 291 -22.46 -8.67 -38.41
CA ARG A 291 -21.19 -9.32 -38.07
C ARG A 291 -20.03 -8.32 -38.01
N LYS A 292 -19.88 -7.47 -39.03
CA LYS A 292 -18.77 -6.51 -39.12
C LYS A 292 -18.78 -5.49 -37.99
N ALA A 293 -19.96 -4.98 -37.61
CA ALA A 293 -20.07 -3.97 -36.55
C ALA A 293 -19.59 -4.49 -35.20
N PHE A 294 -20.09 -5.66 -34.77
CA PHE A 294 -19.69 -6.25 -33.49
C PHE A 294 -18.27 -6.82 -33.53
N THR A 295 -17.84 -7.37 -34.67
CA THR A 295 -16.43 -7.78 -34.84
C THR A 295 -15.49 -6.60 -34.72
N ALA A 296 -15.85 -5.44 -35.29
CA ALA A 296 -15.08 -4.21 -35.17
C ALA A 296 -15.06 -3.69 -33.72
N ALA A 297 -16.18 -3.74 -32.99
CA ALA A 297 -16.22 -3.36 -31.58
C ALA A 297 -15.24 -4.20 -30.74
N VAL A 298 -15.20 -5.52 -30.96
CA VAL A 298 -14.23 -6.42 -30.33
C VAL A 298 -12.79 -6.11 -30.76
N ALA A 299 -12.55 -5.93 -32.05
CA ALA A 299 -11.22 -5.65 -32.59
C ALA A 299 -10.64 -4.35 -32.03
N ARG A 300 -11.45 -3.29 -31.92
CA ARG A 300 -11.04 -1.99 -31.36
C ARG A 300 -10.70 -2.08 -29.87
N ALA A 301 -11.44 -2.85 -29.10
CA ALA A 301 -11.15 -3.06 -27.69
C ALA A 301 -9.87 -3.88 -27.49
N MET A 302 -9.70 -4.97 -28.25
CA MET A 302 -8.56 -5.89 -28.12
C MET A 302 -7.29 -5.39 -28.81
N THR A 303 -7.41 -4.47 -29.77
CA THR A 303 -6.30 -3.87 -30.51
C THR A 303 -6.51 -2.35 -30.57
N PRO A 304 -6.09 -1.61 -29.54
CA PRO A 304 -6.17 -0.15 -29.53
C PRO A 304 -5.55 0.45 -30.79
N GLY A 305 -6.24 1.41 -31.41
CA GLY A 305 -5.85 2.00 -32.71
C GLY A 305 -6.33 1.23 -33.94
N CYS A 306 -7.04 0.10 -33.80
CA CYS A 306 -7.69 -0.57 -34.92
C CYS A 306 -8.72 0.38 -35.56
N LYS A 307 -8.54 0.67 -36.86
CA LYS A 307 -9.39 1.60 -37.59
C LYS A 307 -10.69 0.94 -38.03
N TYR A 308 -11.81 1.63 -37.84
CA TYR A 308 -13.12 1.22 -38.34
C TYR A 308 -13.98 2.44 -38.70
N ASP A 309 -13.93 2.83 -39.97
CA ASP A 309 -14.53 4.07 -40.49
C ASP A 309 -16.00 3.93 -40.88
N ASN A 310 -16.69 2.91 -40.36
CA ASN A 310 -18.09 2.63 -40.72
C ASN A 310 -19.00 2.86 -39.52
N MET A 311 -20.14 3.48 -39.78
CA MET A 311 -21.22 3.64 -38.80
C MET A 311 -22.45 2.87 -39.29
N VAL A 312 -22.99 1.99 -38.45
CA VAL A 312 -24.22 1.24 -38.78
C VAL A 312 -25.43 2.12 -38.50
N ILE A 313 -26.29 2.26 -39.51
CA ILE A 313 -27.57 2.97 -39.39
C ILE A 313 -28.67 1.94 -39.15
N LEU A 314 -29.33 2.03 -37.99
CA LEU A 314 -30.47 1.19 -37.63
C LEU A 314 -31.78 1.96 -37.88
N ALA A 315 -32.44 1.65 -39.00
CA ALA A 315 -33.72 2.25 -39.38
C ALA A 315 -34.90 1.36 -38.97
N GLY A 316 -35.93 1.97 -38.39
CA GLY A 316 -37.16 1.27 -37.97
C GLY A 316 -38.03 2.14 -37.07
N PRO A 317 -39.25 1.69 -36.74
CA PRO A 317 -40.18 2.41 -35.87
C PRO A 317 -39.54 2.87 -34.56
N GLN A 318 -40.05 3.97 -34.00
CA GLN A 318 -39.70 4.37 -32.64
C GLN A 318 -40.17 3.30 -31.65
N GLY A 319 -39.39 3.05 -30.61
CA GLY A 319 -39.73 2.06 -29.58
C GLY A 319 -39.45 0.59 -29.94
N ILE A 320 -38.90 0.28 -31.12
CA ILE A 320 -38.54 -1.11 -31.51
C ILE A 320 -37.37 -1.71 -30.70
N GLY A 321 -36.73 -0.93 -29.82
CA GLY A 321 -35.67 -1.42 -28.92
C GLY A 321 -34.24 -1.30 -29.45
N LYS A 322 -33.96 -0.38 -30.40
CA LYS A 322 -32.61 -0.13 -30.96
C LYS A 322 -31.58 0.16 -29.85
N SER A 323 -31.81 1.19 -29.05
CA SER A 323 -30.93 1.59 -27.94
C SER A 323 -30.80 0.49 -26.90
N THR A 324 -31.91 -0.18 -26.56
CA THR A 324 -31.93 -1.31 -25.62
C THR A 324 -31.07 -2.49 -26.09
N LEU A 325 -31.06 -2.79 -27.39
CA LEU A 325 -30.21 -3.83 -27.95
C LEU A 325 -28.72 -3.46 -27.80
N LEU A 326 -28.36 -2.23 -28.16
CA LEU A 326 -26.97 -1.74 -28.07
C LEU A 326 -26.49 -1.68 -26.62
N ASP A 327 -27.32 -1.19 -25.70
CA ASP A 327 -27.05 -1.17 -24.26
C ASP A 327 -26.76 -2.58 -23.72
N LYS A 328 -27.64 -3.55 -24.01
CA LYS A 328 -27.45 -4.95 -23.61
C LYS A 328 -26.17 -5.57 -24.18
N MET A 329 -25.85 -5.27 -25.43
CA MET A 329 -24.63 -5.77 -26.09
C MET A 329 -23.36 -5.11 -25.53
N SER A 330 -23.45 -3.86 -25.10
CA SER A 330 -22.34 -3.13 -24.48
C SER A 330 -22.03 -3.60 -23.06
N ARG A 331 -22.96 -4.29 -22.39
CA ARG A 331 -22.85 -4.73 -20.98
C ARG A 331 -22.72 -3.58 -19.97
N GLY A 332 -23.22 -2.40 -20.31
CA GLY A 332 -23.19 -1.20 -19.46
C GLY A 332 -22.17 -0.14 -19.91
N TRP A 333 -21.35 -0.44 -20.93
CA TRP A 333 -20.43 0.52 -21.56
C TRP A 333 -21.08 1.19 -22.78
N PHE A 334 -22.31 1.70 -22.62
CA PHE A 334 -23.13 2.32 -23.66
C PHE A 334 -23.33 3.81 -23.41
N ASN A 335 -23.30 4.60 -24.48
CA ASN A 335 -23.64 6.03 -24.44
C ASN A 335 -24.48 6.40 -25.67
N ASP A 336 -25.66 6.99 -25.45
CA ASP A 336 -26.58 7.49 -26.48
C ASP A 336 -26.76 9.01 -26.45
N SER A 337 -26.02 9.67 -25.55
CA SER A 337 -26.18 11.07 -25.20
C SER A 337 -25.19 11.99 -25.92
N ILE A 338 -24.43 11.45 -26.88
CA ILE A 338 -23.50 12.25 -27.70
C ILE A 338 -24.31 13.15 -28.64
N ARG A 339 -24.23 14.46 -28.40
CA ARG A 339 -24.87 15.51 -29.21
C ARG A 339 -23.90 16.32 -30.06
N THR A 340 -22.60 16.24 -29.75
CA THR A 340 -21.54 16.99 -30.43
C THR A 340 -20.35 16.08 -30.73
N PHE A 341 -19.70 16.33 -31.86
CA PHE A 341 -18.46 15.67 -32.29
C PHE A 341 -17.29 16.68 -32.35
N GLU A 342 -17.45 17.83 -31.69
CA GLU A 342 -16.47 18.90 -31.68
C GLU A 342 -15.80 19.05 -30.31
N GLY A 343 -14.50 19.35 -30.34
CA GLY A 343 -13.73 19.73 -29.17
C GLY A 343 -13.49 18.61 -28.17
N LYS A 344 -13.08 19.02 -26.95
CA LYS A 344 -12.66 18.12 -25.87
C LYS A 344 -13.85 17.34 -25.27
N GLU A 345 -15.03 17.95 -25.26
CA GLU A 345 -16.25 17.36 -24.69
C GLU A 345 -16.64 16.04 -25.37
N ALA A 346 -16.53 15.96 -26.69
CA ALA A 346 -16.80 14.73 -27.44
C ALA A 346 -15.86 13.59 -27.02
N SER A 347 -14.57 13.88 -26.85
CA SER A 347 -13.59 12.90 -26.38
C SER A 347 -13.83 12.47 -24.94
N GLU A 348 -14.25 13.40 -24.06
CA GLU A 348 -14.56 13.10 -22.66
C GLU A 348 -15.81 12.21 -22.54
N LEU A 349 -16.83 12.42 -23.37
CA LEU A 349 -18.03 11.57 -23.42
C LEU A 349 -17.77 10.15 -23.94
N LEU A 350 -16.63 9.91 -24.59
CA LEU A 350 -16.22 8.59 -25.09
C LEU A 350 -15.36 7.78 -24.12
N GLN A 351 -14.79 8.42 -23.10
CA GLN A 351 -13.99 7.71 -22.11
C GLN A 351 -14.86 6.71 -21.34
N GLY A 352 -14.41 5.45 -21.25
CA GLY A 352 -15.19 4.39 -20.61
C GLY A 352 -16.42 3.92 -21.41
N VAL A 353 -16.52 4.25 -22.70
CA VAL A 353 -17.65 3.84 -23.57
C VAL A 353 -17.19 2.90 -24.67
N TRP A 354 -17.87 1.76 -24.82
CA TRP A 354 -17.54 0.75 -25.81
C TRP A 354 -18.45 0.85 -27.03
N MET A 355 -19.73 1.13 -26.80
CA MET A 355 -20.73 1.30 -27.85
C MET A 355 -21.39 2.67 -27.73
N VAL A 356 -21.40 3.39 -28.83
CA VAL A 356 -21.98 4.73 -28.93
C VAL A 356 -23.15 4.69 -29.88
N GLU A 357 -24.31 5.16 -29.43
CA GLU A 357 -25.43 5.48 -30.31
C GLU A 357 -25.47 6.99 -30.58
N VAL A 358 -25.65 7.32 -31.85
CA VAL A 358 -25.93 8.68 -32.30
C VAL A 358 -27.41 8.76 -32.61
N SER A 359 -28.20 9.18 -31.62
CA SER A 359 -29.65 9.35 -31.78
C SER A 359 -29.96 10.50 -32.75
N GLU A 360 -31.00 10.33 -33.58
CA GLU A 360 -31.56 11.39 -34.45
C GLU A 360 -30.59 11.94 -35.51
N LEU A 361 -30.04 11.04 -36.34
CA LEU A 361 -29.21 11.40 -37.51
C LEU A 361 -29.85 12.45 -38.44
N ASP A 362 -31.18 12.49 -38.53
CA ASP A 362 -31.92 13.41 -39.40
C ASP A 362 -31.93 14.87 -38.90
N ALA A 363 -31.61 15.11 -37.62
CA ALA A 363 -31.48 16.46 -37.06
C ALA A 363 -30.14 17.13 -37.41
N PHE A 364 -29.19 16.36 -37.94
CA PHE A 364 -27.84 16.83 -38.27
C PHE A 364 -27.81 17.50 -39.65
N ARG A 365 -27.24 18.70 -39.72
CA ARG A 365 -27.04 19.43 -40.97
C ARG A 365 -25.95 18.75 -41.81
N ARG A 366 -25.87 19.07 -43.11
CA ARG A 366 -24.77 18.59 -43.99
C ARG A 366 -23.37 18.80 -43.41
N THR A 367 -23.17 19.91 -42.69
CA THR A 367 -21.93 20.22 -41.98
C THR A 367 -21.62 19.21 -40.88
N ASP A 368 -22.64 18.72 -40.18
CA ASP A 368 -22.49 17.78 -39.08
C ASP A 368 -22.18 16.37 -39.58
N VAL A 369 -22.74 15.96 -40.72
CA VAL A 369 -22.35 14.71 -41.39
C VAL A 369 -20.87 14.72 -41.81
N ALA A 370 -20.35 15.86 -42.27
CA ALA A 370 -18.93 16.00 -42.58
C ALA A 370 -18.05 15.89 -41.32
N ARG A 371 -18.52 16.45 -40.18
CA ARG A 371 -17.83 16.37 -38.88
C ARG A 371 -17.81 14.94 -38.34
N ILE A 372 -18.92 14.21 -38.41
CA ILE A 372 -18.95 12.78 -38.04
C ILE A 372 -17.92 11.99 -38.84
N LYS A 373 -17.81 12.25 -40.15
CA LYS A 373 -16.80 11.59 -41.01
C LYS A 373 -15.36 11.96 -40.67
N GLN A 374 -15.11 13.16 -40.18
CA GLN A 374 -13.78 13.56 -39.71
C GLN A 374 -13.45 12.95 -38.34
N PHE A 375 -14.48 12.73 -37.53
CA PHE A 375 -14.38 12.19 -36.19
C PHE A 375 -14.13 10.68 -36.16
N LEU A 376 -14.77 9.94 -37.08
CA LEU A 376 -14.51 8.52 -37.35
C LEU A 376 -13.13 8.33 -37.99
#